data_AF-A0A951R9E1-F1
#
_entry.id   AF-A0A951R9E1-F1
#
_cell.length_a   1.000
_cell.length_b   1.000
_cell.length_c   1.000
_cell.angle_alpha   90.00
_cell.angle_beta   90.00
_cell.angle_gamma   90.00
#
_symmetry.space_group_name_H-M   'P 1'
#
loop_
_entity.id
_entity.type
_entity.pdbx_description
1 polymer ?
#
loop_
_entity_poly.entity_id
_entity_poly.type
_entity_poly.pdbx_seq_one_letter_code
_entity_poly.pdbx_strand_id
1 'polypeptide(L)'
;MKKYLVLLLFTSGLLFAFGNGEDSTVTRIQIKDVKYYDITGNNGDQNGDHPYADIRTDRPFALRQPTDRWFSHDKWMHLTTAYFLTLQTSYTLDKMFLFEQESARRTSVGVSISLSIGKELYDVFGNNGIFSWKDLLYDLLGTSLGYMTLHAIQK
;
A
#
# COMPACT_ATOMS: atom_id res chain seq x y z
N MET A 1 -18.76 26.16 7.85
CA MET A 1 -18.20 25.26 8.88
C MET A 1 -18.16 23.78 8.44
N LYS A 2 -19.20 23.23 7.78
CA LYS A 2 -19.26 21.80 7.38
C LYS A 2 -18.21 21.33 6.34
N LYS A 3 -17.67 22.22 5.50
CA LYS A 3 -16.68 21.86 4.45
C LYS A 3 -15.28 21.56 5.00
N TYR A 4 -14.93 22.11 6.16
CA TYR A 4 -13.60 21.95 6.77
C TYR A 4 -13.51 20.73 7.69
N LEU A 5 -14.65 20.18 8.12
CA LEU A 5 -14.68 18.95 8.94
C LEU A 5 -14.31 17.70 8.10
N VAL A 6 -14.68 17.69 6.82
CA VAL A 6 -14.27 16.67 5.85
C VAL A 6 -12.76 16.69 5.64
N LEU A 7 -12.15 17.88 5.63
CA LEU A 7 -10.69 18.04 5.54
C LEU A 7 -10.00 17.59 6.83
N LEU A 8 -10.56 17.90 8.01
CA LEU A 8 -10.00 17.52 9.32
C LEU A 8 -10.06 16.00 9.60
N LEU A 9 -11.06 15.28 9.07
CA LEU A 9 -11.17 13.82 9.22
C LEU A 9 -10.39 13.05 8.15
N PHE A 10 -10.15 13.64 6.98
CA PHE A 10 -9.16 13.12 6.03
C PHE A 10 -7.74 13.24 6.59
N THR A 11 -7.44 14.30 7.35
CA THR A 11 -6.11 14.52 7.93
C THR A 11 -5.78 13.58 9.09
N SER A 12 -6.75 13.07 9.87
CA SER A 12 -6.45 12.16 10.99
C SER A 12 -5.99 10.77 10.53
N GLY A 13 -6.43 10.30 9.37
CA GLY A 13 -5.91 9.08 8.73
C GLY A 13 -4.56 9.32 8.04
N LEU A 14 -4.37 10.50 7.42
CA LEU A 14 -3.09 10.87 6.82
C LEU A 14 -1.97 11.09 7.85
N LEU A 15 -2.28 11.53 9.07
CA LEU A 15 -1.26 11.80 10.10
C LEU A 15 -0.47 10.55 10.52
N PHE A 16 -1.01 9.34 10.34
CA PHE A 16 -0.26 8.09 10.53
C PHE A 16 0.49 7.62 9.28
N ALA A 17 0.13 8.11 8.09
CA ALA A 17 0.79 7.76 6.83
C ALA A 17 2.00 8.66 6.50
N PHE A 18 2.14 9.82 7.15
CA PHE A 18 3.21 10.79 6.89
C PHE A 18 4.16 11.03 8.08
N GLY A 19 3.93 10.36 9.22
CA GLY A 19 4.77 10.50 10.41
C GLY A 19 5.99 9.59 10.37
N ASN A 20 7.00 9.90 9.55
CA ASN A 20 8.40 9.50 9.74
C ASN A 20 9.31 10.39 8.88
N GLY A 21 9.27 11.68 9.16
CA GLY A 21 10.34 12.61 8.78
C GLY A 21 11.40 12.64 9.87
N GLU A 22 12.23 11.59 9.97
CA GLU A 22 13.50 11.72 10.67
C GLU A 22 14.41 12.59 9.80
N ASP A 23 14.60 13.84 10.25
CA ASP A 23 15.66 14.75 9.83
C ASP A 23 17.02 14.08 10.06
N SER A 24 17.44 13.31 9.07
CA SER A 24 18.83 12.95 8.90
C SER A 24 19.36 13.86 7.81
N THR A 25 20.25 14.77 8.18
CA THR A 25 21.08 15.56 7.27
C THR A 25 22.02 14.60 6.53
N VAL A 26 21.45 13.82 5.62
CA VAL A 26 22.16 12.88 4.77
C VAL A 26 22.69 13.67 3.59
N THR A 27 24.01 13.90 3.59
CA THR A 27 24.73 14.30 2.37
C THR A 27 24.54 13.19 1.33
N ARG A 28 23.60 13.39 0.40
CA ARG A 28 23.40 12.46 -0.72
C ARG A 28 24.53 12.64 -1.72
N ILE A 29 25.55 11.80 -1.57
CA ILE A 29 26.56 11.61 -2.62
C ILE A 29 25.90 10.79 -3.72
N GLN A 30 25.56 11.43 -4.83
CA GLN A 30 25.02 10.75 -6.00
C GLN A 30 26.18 10.17 -6.82
N ILE A 31 26.57 8.94 -6.51
CA ILE A 31 27.55 8.21 -7.31
C ILE A 31 26.80 7.60 -8.49
N LYS A 32 26.97 8.19 -9.68
CA LYS A 32 26.18 7.85 -10.88
C LYS A 32 26.39 6.43 -11.42
N ASP A 33 27.41 5.69 -10.97
CA ASP A 33 27.79 4.40 -11.54
C ASP A 33 28.34 3.40 -10.50
N VAL A 34 27.64 3.19 -9.38
CA VAL A 34 28.05 2.13 -8.42
C VAL A 34 27.57 0.77 -8.91
N LYS A 35 28.48 0.02 -9.55
CA LYS A 35 28.30 -1.42 -9.77
C LYS A 35 28.61 -2.16 -8.47
N TYR A 36 27.57 -2.74 -7.85
CA TYR A 36 27.73 -3.67 -6.74
C TYR A 36 28.07 -5.05 -7.29
N TYR A 37 29.10 -5.68 -6.72
CA TYR A 37 29.45 -7.07 -6.99
C TYR A 37 29.31 -7.84 -5.68
N ASP A 38 28.41 -8.82 -5.64
CA ASP A 38 28.31 -9.75 -4.53
C ASP A 38 29.39 -10.82 -4.66
N ILE A 39 30.30 -10.86 -3.69
CA ILE A 39 31.33 -11.90 -3.58
C ILE A 39 30.86 -12.90 -2.51
N THR A 40 29.85 -13.70 -2.83
CA THR A 40 29.56 -14.91 -2.04
C THR A 40 29.16 -16.06 -2.96
N GLY A 41 29.89 -17.17 -2.88
CA GLY A 41 29.52 -18.42 -3.52
C GLY A 41 30.69 -19.22 -4.08
N ASN A 42 31.38 -19.94 -3.19
CA ASN A 42 32.39 -20.93 -3.52
C ASN A 42 31.74 -22.18 -4.17
N ASN A 43 32.41 -22.74 -5.19
CA ASN A 43 32.22 -24.04 -5.83
C ASN A 43 30.93 -24.28 -6.63
N GLY A 44 31.07 -24.54 -7.94
CA GLY A 44 29.98 -25.15 -8.69
C GLY A 44 30.18 -25.24 -10.19
N ASP A 45 29.90 -24.15 -10.92
CA ASP A 45 29.65 -24.25 -12.35
C ASP A 45 30.71 -23.53 -13.18
N GLN A 46 31.69 -24.32 -13.63
CA GLN A 46 32.53 -24.01 -14.77
C GLN A 46 31.79 -24.39 -16.05
N ASN A 47 30.99 -23.46 -16.58
CA ASN A 47 30.80 -23.34 -18.03
C ASN A 47 30.27 -21.95 -18.35
N GLY A 48 31.02 -21.24 -19.19
CA GLY A 48 30.68 -19.90 -19.67
C GLY A 48 29.41 -19.90 -20.52
N ASP A 49 28.85 -18.69 -20.63
CA ASP A 49 27.83 -18.24 -21.60
C ASP A 49 26.42 -17.91 -21.06
N HIS A 50 26.31 -17.33 -19.87
CA HIS A 50 25.13 -16.51 -19.52
C HIS A 50 25.52 -15.08 -19.11
N PRO A 51 25.43 -14.09 -20.02
CA PRO A 51 25.66 -12.67 -19.73
C PRO A 51 24.40 -11.99 -19.16
N TYR A 52 23.53 -12.74 -18.49
CA TYR A 52 22.40 -12.18 -17.76
C TYR A 52 22.84 -12.01 -16.31
N ALA A 53 23.59 -10.93 -16.07
CA ALA A 53 23.38 -10.19 -14.83
C ALA A 53 21.87 -10.06 -14.63
N ASP A 54 21.37 -10.32 -13.42
CA ASP A 54 19.99 -10.06 -13.03
C ASP A 54 19.71 -8.58 -13.28
N ILE A 55 19.36 -8.25 -14.53
CA ILE A 55 18.81 -6.98 -14.92
C ILE A 55 17.61 -6.91 -14.00
N ARG A 56 17.61 -5.94 -13.08
CA ARG A 56 16.40 -5.44 -12.47
C ARG A 56 15.49 -5.04 -13.63
N THR A 57 14.80 -6.00 -14.21
CA THR A 57 13.72 -5.74 -15.12
C THR A 57 12.65 -5.31 -14.16
N ASP A 58 12.68 -4.00 -13.87
CA ASP A 58 11.67 -3.27 -13.13
C ASP A 58 10.39 -3.37 -13.97
N ARG A 59 9.78 -4.56 -13.96
CA ARG A 59 8.47 -4.76 -14.54
C ARG A 59 7.55 -4.20 -13.48
N PRO A 60 6.95 -3.01 -13.71
CA PRO A 60 6.16 -2.35 -12.68
C PRO A 60 5.00 -3.23 -12.18
N PHE A 61 4.60 -4.25 -12.95
CA PHE A 61 3.54 -5.20 -12.63
C PHE A 61 4.02 -6.64 -12.42
N ALA A 62 5.27 -6.86 -12.01
CA ALA A 62 5.80 -8.20 -11.75
C ALA A 62 4.99 -8.94 -10.66
N LEU A 63 4.56 -10.18 -10.95
CA LEU A 63 3.94 -11.06 -9.95
C LEU A 63 4.92 -11.45 -8.83
N ARG A 64 6.21 -11.60 -9.18
CA ARG A 64 7.27 -11.90 -8.24
C ARG A 64 8.03 -10.60 -7.96
N GLN A 65 7.69 -9.96 -6.85
CA GLN A 65 8.40 -8.78 -6.38
C GLN A 65 9.69 -9.15 -5.64
N PRO A 66 10.76 -8.34 -5.75
CA PRO A 66 12.00 -8.53 -5.00
C PRO A 66 11.74 -8.49 -3.48
N THR A 67 12.22 -9.50 -2.75
CA THR A 67 12.25 -9.60 -1.27
C THR A 67 11.07 -9.04 -0.46
N ASP A 68 9.85 -9.00 -1.00
CA ASP A 68 8.70 -8.54 -0.23
C ASP A 68 8.27 -9.62 0.77
N ARG A 69 8.32 -9.31 2.07
CA ARG A 69 7.97 -10.26 3.13
C ARG A 69 6.48 -10.21 3.37
N TRP A 70 5.83 -11.38 3.37
CA TRP A 70 4.40 -11.50 3.66
C TRP A 70 4.03 -10.94 5.04
N PHE A 71 4.89 -11.14 6.05
CA PHE A 71 4.66 -10.67 7.42
C PHE A 71 5.59 -9.51 7.79
N SER A 72 5.47 -8.39 7.08
CA SER A 72 6.18 -7.15 7.40
C SER A 72 5.27 -6.17 8.14
N HIS A 73 5.86 -5.18 8.82
CA HIS A 73 5.12 -4.07 9.42
C HIS A 73 4.27 -3.33 8.37
N ASP A 74 4.83 -3.14 7.19
CA ASP A 74 4.19 -2.54 6.02
C ASP A 74 2.86 -3.26 5.65
N LYS A 75 2.84 -4.60 5.61
CA LYS A 75 1.61 -5.36 5.32
C LYS A 75 0.53 -5.18 6.39
N TRP A 76 0.93 -5.05 7.66
CA TRP A 76 0.00 -4.75 8.74
C TRP A 76 -0.60 -3.35 8.62
N MET A 77 0.18 -2.37 8.17
CA MET A 77 -0.31 -1.02 7.91
C MET A 77 -1.34 -1.00 6.77
N HIS A 78 -1.12 -1.76 5.69
CA HIS A 78 -2.08 -1.94 4.61
C HIS A 78 -3.41 -2.50 5.10
N LEU A 79 -3.37 -3.64 5.80
CA LEU A 79 -4.57 -4.28 6.35
C LEU A 79 -5.33 -3.38 7.32
N THR A 80 -4.64 -2.75 8.27
CA THR A 80 -5.29 -1.91 9.29
C THR A 80 -5.84 -0.63 8.68
N THR A 81 -5.12 0.00 7.75
CA THR A 81 -5.59 1.17 7.02
C THR A 81 -6.85 0.85 6.24
N ALA A 82 -6.86 -0.21 5.43
CA ALA A 82 -8.02 -0.60 4.64
C ALA A 82 -9.24 -0.97 5.52
N TYR A 83 -8.99 -1.63 6.66
CA TYR A 83 -10.01 -1.92 7.66
C TYR A 83 -10.67 -0.65 8.21
N PHE A 84 -9.87 0.26 8.78
CA PHE A 84 -10.40 1.49 9.39
C PHE A 84 -10.99 2.44 8.36
N LEU A 85 -10.42 2.51 7.15
CA LEU A 85 -10.97 3.28 6.04
C LEU A 85 -12.38 2.81 5.69
N THR A 86 -12.58 1.49 5.57
CA THR A 86 -13.89 0.90 5.28
C THR A 86 -14.92 1.24 6.36
N LEU A 87 -14.54 1.15 7.64
CA LEU A 87 -15.41 1.51 8.77
C LEU A 87 -15.75 3.00 8.77
N GLN A 88 -14.74 3.86 8.68
CA GLN A 88 -14.87 5.30 8.77
C GLN A 88 -15.70 5.84 7.61
N THR A 89 -15.46 5.36 6.39
CA THR A 89 -16.25 5.74 5.21
C THR A 89 -17.70 5.30 5.35
N SER A 90 -17.97 4.07 5.79
CA SER A 90 -19.35 3.61 6.00
C SER A 90 -20.07 4.44 7.05
N TYR A 91 -19.41 4.71 8.19
CA TYR A 91 -19.97 5.53 9.25
C TYR A 91 -20.25 6.96 8.78
N THR A 92 -19.30 7.55 8.04
CA THR A 92 -19.45 8.91 7.51
C THR A 92 -20.60 8.99 6.51
N LEU A 93 -20.72 8.01 5.61
CA LEU A 93 -21.81 7.97 4.62
C LEU A 93 -23.19 7.82 5.30
N ASP A 94 -23.31 6.90 6.28
CA ASP A 94 -24.53 6.68 7.05
C ASP A 94 -24.92 7.93 7.88
N LYS A 95 -24.00 8.46 8.69
CA LYS A 95 -24.34 9.51 9.67
C LYS A 95 -24.26 10.94 9.16
N MET A 96 -23.33 11.23 8.25
CA MET A 96 -23.11 12.61 7.78
C MET A 96 -23.78 12.88 6.44
N PHE A 97 -23.88 11.87 5.58
CA PHE A 97 -24.48 11.99 4.25
C PHE A 97 -25.88 11.36 4.15
N LEU A 98 -26.37 10.74 5.25
CA LEU A 98 -27.71 10.15 5.35
C LEU A 98 -27.97 9.07 4.28
N PHE A 99 -26.93 8.34 3.90
CA PHE A 99 -27.09 7.19 3.03
C PHE A 99 -27.78 6.08 3.81
N GLU A 100 -28.58 5.26 3.13
CA GLU A 100 -29.05 4.01 3.70
C GLU A 100 -27.85 3.17 4.15
N GLN A 101 -27.96 2.54 5.33
CA GLN A 101 -26.87 1.80 5.95
C GLN A 101 -26.27 0.71 5.03
N GLU A 102 -27.11 -0.01 4.29
CA GLU A 102 -26.63 -0.98 3.31
C GLU A 102 -25.86 -0.32 2.15
N SER A 103 -26.39 0.78 1.62
CA SER A 103 -25.73 1.56 0.57
C SER A 103 -24.40 2.14 1.04
N ALA A 104 -24.35 2.68 2.26
CA ALA A 104 -23.14 3.20 2.88
C ALA A 104 -22.05 2.13 3.02
N ARG A 105 -22.42 0.91 3.45
CA ARG A 105 -21.51 -0.23 3.57
C ARG A 105 -20.98 -0.72 2.21
N ARG A 106 -21.84 -0.84 1.21
CA ARG A 106 -21.41 -1.25 -0.15
C ARG A 106 -20.49 -0.19 -0.77
N THR A 107 -20.84 1.09 -0.58
CA THR A 107 -20.05 2.21 -1.09
C THR A 107 -18.70 2.31 -0.41
N SER A 108 -18.61 2.07 0.90
CA SER A 108 -17.32 2.13 1.62
C SER A 108 -16.33 1.08 1.14
N VAL A 109 -16.80 -0.13 0.83
CA VAL A 109 -15.97 -1.18 0.19
C VAL A 109 -15.44 -0.70 -1.15
N GLY A 110 -16.30 -0.14 -2.01
CA GLY A 110 -15.90 0.39 -3.31
C GLY A 110 -14.87 1.51 -3.20
N VAL A 111 -15.05 2.43 -2.26
CA VAL A 111 -14.09 3.52 -1.98
C VAL A 111 -12.75 2.95 -1.50
N SER A 112 -12.75 2.01 -0.55
CA SER A 112 -11.53 1.41 -0.03
C SER A 112 -10.73 0.70 -1.13
N ILE A 113 -11.38 -0.15 -1.92
CA ILE A 113 -10.73 -0.89 -3.03
C ILE A 113 -10.19 0.08 -4.08
N SER A 114 -10.96 1.12 -4.44
CA SER A 114 -10.53 2.11 -5.43
C SER A 114 -9.29 2.88 -4.97
N LEU A 115 -9.22 3.24 -3.69
CA LEU A 115 -8.07 3.93 -3.12
C LEU A 115 -6.84 3.02 -3.04
N SER A 116 -7.01 1.76 -2.66
CA SER A 116 -5.93 0.76 -2.64
C SER A 116 -5.32 0.53 -4.02
N ILE A 117 -6.16 0.31 -5.04
CA ILE A 117 -5.69 0.20 -6.42
C ILE A 117 -5.03 1.51 -6.87
N GLY A 118 -5.64 2.65 -6.53
CA GLY A 118 -5.11 3.96 -6.87
C GLY A 118 -3.72 4.22 -6.28
N LYS A 119 -3.46 3.81 -5.04
CA LYS A 119 -2.14 3.90 -4.39
C LYS A 119 -1.10 3.09 -5.16
N GLU A 120 -1.39 1.82 -5.45
CA GLU A 120 -0.45 0.96 -6.16
C GLU A 120 -0.17 1.44 -7.60
N LEU A 121 -1.18 2.00 -8.29
CA LEU A 121 -0.98 2.66 -9.58
C LEU A 121 -0.16 3.95 -9.44
N TYR A 122 -0.40 4.74 -8.40
CA TYR A 122 0.37 5.95 -8.13
C TYR A 122 1.84 5.64 -7.85
N ASP A 123 2.15 4.57 -7.12
CA ASP A 123 3.53 4.17 -6.87
C ASP A 123 4.27 3.85 -8.18
N VAL A 124 3.60 3.16 -9.10
CA VAL A 124 4.13 2.86 -10.44
C VAL A 124 4.35 4.10 -11.28
N PHE A 125 3.31 4.94 -11.46
CA PHE A 125 3.36 6.04 -12.41
C PHE A 125 3.98 7.33 -11.85
N GLY A 126 3.91 7.53 -10.54
CA GLY A 126 4.33 8.76 -9.87
C GLY A 126 5.70 8.67 -9.21
N ASN A 127 6.14 7.48 -8.80
CA ASN A 127 7.34 7.32 -7.98
C ASN A 127 8.36 6.30 -8.53
N ASN A 128 8.18 5.84 -9.77
CA ASN A 128 8.97 4.76 -10.38
C ASN A 128 9.05 3.50 -9.49
N GLY A 129 8.01 3.26 -8.69
CA GLY A 129 7.86 2.11 -7.82
C GLY A 129 7.31 0.88 -8.55
N ILE A 130 6.98 -0.17 -7.78
CA ILE A 130 6.46 -1.44 -8.29
C ILE A 130 5.08 -1.69 -7.68
N PHE A 131 4.12 -2.10 -8.50
CA PHE A 131 2.78 -2.52 -8.08
C PHE A 131 2.85 -3.79 -7.23
N SER A 132 2.48 -3.67 -5.96
CA SER A 132 2.55 -4.76 -5.00
C SER A 132 1.23 -5.51 -4.88
N TRP A 133 1.21 -6.70 -5.47
CA TRP A 133 0.09 -7.64 -5.33
C TRP A 133 -0.14 -8.08 -3.88
N LYS A 134 0.91 -8.07 -3.06
CA LYS A 134 0.77 -8.41 -1.64
C LYS A 134 0.06 -7.29 -0.90
N ASP A 135 0.43 -6.04 -1.14
CA ASP A 135 -0.25 -4.89 -0.52
C ASP A 135 -1.72 -4.84 -0.89
N LEU A 136 -2.04 -5.04 -2.17
CA LEU A 136 -3.43 -5.14 -2.61
C LEU A 136 -4.19 -6.28 -1.91
N LEU A 137 -3.55 -7.42 -1.65
CA LEU A 137 -4.19 -8.52 -0.93
C LEU A 137 -4.45 -8.15 0.54
N TYR A 138 -3.48 -7.54 1.23
CA TYR A 138 -3.65 -7.09 2.61
C TYR A 138 -4.75 -6.02 2.72
N ASP A 139 -4.83 -5.13 1.74
CA ASP A 139 -5.92 -4.15 1.64
C ASP A 139 -7.28 -4.83 1.46
N LEU A 140 -7.39 -5.81 0.55
CA LEU A 140 -8.62 -6.58 0.35
C LEU A 140 -9.05 -7.35 1.61
N LEU A 141 -8.09 -7.92 2.34
CA LEU A 141 -8.35 -8.59 3.63
C LEU A 141 -8.86 -7.58 4.68
N GLY A 142 -8.23 -6.41 4.78
CA GLY A 142 -8.64 -5.33 5.66
C GLY A 142 -10.06 -4.84 5.35
N THR A 143 -10.35 -4.55 4.07
CA THR A 143 -11.68 -4.15 3.61
C THR A 143 -12.73 -5.21 3.89
N SER A 144 -12.42 -6.49 3.63
CA SER A 144 -13.35 -7.61 3.88
C SER A 144 -13.66 -7.74 5.37
N LEU A 145 -12.64 -7.63 6.23
CA LEU A 145 -12.82 -7.63 7.68
C LEU A 145 -13.68 -6.44 8.12
N GLY A 146 -13.46 -5.26 7.55
CA GLY A 146 -14.26 -4.06 7.83
C GLY A 146 -15.73 -4.25 7.45
N TYR A 147 -15.99 -4.82 6.27
CA TYR A 147 -17.33 -5.17 5.82
C TYR A 147 -18.01 -6.16 6.77
N MET A 148 -17.31 -7.22 7.19
CA MET A 148 -17.84 -8.21 8.13
C MET A 148 -18.17 -7.59 9.50
N THR A 149 -17.30 -6.73 10.02
CA THR A 149 -17.55 -5.98 11.25
C THR A 149 -18.80 -5.10 11.13
N LEU A 150 -18.93 -4.35 10.02
CA LEU A 150 -20.12 -3.55 9.76
C LEU A 150 -21.37 -4.42 9.68
N HIS A 151 -21.32 -5.53 8.94
CA HIS A 151 -22.45 -6.45 8.81
C HIS A 151 -22.86 -7.08 10.16
N ALA A 152 -21.91 -7.36 11.04
CA ALA A 152 -22.19 -7.91 12.37
C ALA A 152 -22.84 -6.88 13.32
N ILE A 153 -22.44 -5.61 13.23
CA ILE A 153 -22.92 -4.53 14.11
C ILE A 153 -24.22 -3.90 13.60
N GLN A 154 -24.35 -3.77 12.29
CA GLN A 154 -25.46 -3.13 11.60
C GLN A 154 -26.45 -4.21 11.12
N LYS A 155 -27.32 -4.64 12.03
CA LYS A 155 -28.43 -5.56 11.74
C LYS A 155 -29.65 -4.83 11.20
#